data_AF-A0A130S4C8-F1
#
_entry.id   AF-A0A130S4C8-F1
#
_cell.length_a   1.000
_cell.length_b   1.000
_cell.length_c   1.000
_cell.angle_alpha   90.00
_cell.angle_beta   90.00
_cell.angle_gamma   90.00
#
_symmetry.space_group_name_H-M   'P 1'
#
loop_
_entity.id
_entity.type
_entity.pdbx_description
1 polymer ?
#
loop_
_entity_poly.entity_id
_entity_poly.type
_entity_poly.pdbx_seq_one_letter_code
_entity_poly.pdbx_strand_id
1 'polypeptide(L)' 'MLDGSIIKVHQDAMRSSYDRSAEAIGSSVGGLSTKIHAKVDSLGQLVNILITPGQVHESQVAHEVWAHESCEFFLADKA' A
#
# COMPACT_ATOMS: atom_id res chain seq x y z
N MET A 1 -13.52 -2.57 1.84
CA MET A 1 -12.90 -2.25 0.53
C MET A 1 -11.42 -1.99 0.75
N LEU A 2 -10.56 -2.39 -0.19
CA LEU A 2 -9.14 -2.10 -0.20
C LEU A 2 -8.83 -1.30 -1.46
N ASP A 3 -8.20 -0.15 -1.29
CA ASP A 3 -7.78 0.70 -2.39
C ASP A 3 -6.34 1.18 -2.18
N GLY A 4 -5.64 1.44 -3.27
CA GLY A 4 -4.22 1.77 -3.29
C GLY A 4 -3.95 3.11 -3.95
N SER A 5 -3.24 3.98 -3.27
CA SER A 5 -2.76 5.25 -3.84
C SER A 5 -1.24 5.25 -3.95
N ILE A 6 -0.73 5.43 -5.17
CA ILE A 6 0.70 5.54 -5.45
C ILE A 6 1.13 7.00 -5.34
N ILE A 7 2.17 7.25 -4.54
CA ILE A 7 2.70 8.57 -4.25
C ILE A 7 4.18 8.63 -4.61
N LYS A 8 4.62 9.74 -5.17
CA LYS A 8 6.04 9.98 -5.46
C LYS A 8 6.84 10.13 -4.17
N VAL A 9 7.95 9.40 -4.10
CA VAL A 9 8.89 9.53 -2.99
C VAL A 9 9.57 10.90 -3.06
N HIS A 10 9.58 11.61 -1.94
CA HIS A 10 10.28 12.89 -1.81
C HIS A 10 11.80 12.67 -1.82
N GLN A 11 12.56 13.59 -2.42
CA GLN A 11 14.01 13.47 -2.57
C GLN A 11 14.77 13.27 -1.24
N ASP A 12 14.26 13.81 -0.13
CA ASP A 12 14.90 13.69 1.18
C ASP A 12 14.84 12.27 1.75
N ALA A 13 13.89 11.44 1.31
CA ALA A 13 13.85 10.03 1.69
C ALA A 13 15.06 9.26 1.16
N MET A 14 15.76 9.79 0.14
CA MET A 14 16.96 9.17 -0.43
C MET A 14 18.21 9.31 0.43
N ARG A 15 18.12 9.99 1.57
CA ARG A 15 19.25 10.22 2.48
C ARG A 15 19.45 9.10 3.48
N SER A 16 18.54 8.12 3.50
CA SER A 16 18.65 6.95 4.36
C SER A 16 19.69 5.96 3.87
N SER A 17 20.37 5.29 4.80
CA SER A 17 21.27 4.17 4.53
C SER A 17 20.60 2.80 4.64
N TYR A 18 19.31 2.75 5.02
CA TYR A 18 18.55 1.51 5.08
C TYR A 18 18.19 1.01 3.68
N ASP A 19 17.79 -0.27 3.60
CA ASP A 19 17.26 -0.79 2.36
C ASP A 19 15.97 -0.07 1.97
N ARG A 20 15.89 0.34 0.71
CA ARG A 20 14.77 1.14 0.19
C ARG A 20 13.44 0.41 0.31
N SER A 21 13.43 -0.91 0.09
CA SER A 21 12.18 -1.67 0.18
C SER A 21 11.66 -1.75 1.61
N ALA A 22 12.57 -1.83 2.60
CA ALA A 22 12.24 -1.76 4.02
C ALA A 22 11.67 -0.40 4.44
N GLU A 23 12.01 0.67 3.71
CA GLU A 23 11.42 2.01 3.89
C GLU A 23 10.21 2.28 2.98
N ALA A 24 9.65 1.21 2.41
CA ALA A 24 8.51 1.28 1.49
C ALA A 24 8.76 2.13 0.23
N ILE A 25 10.02 2.24 -0.21
CA ILE A 25 10.42 2.91 -1.44
C ILE A 25 10.55 1.86 -2.55
N GLY A 26 9.70 2.01 -3.55
CA GLY A 26 9.65 1.20 -4.76
C GLY A 26 10.17 1.92 -5.99
N SER A 27 10.40 1.17 -7.06
CA SER A 27 10.81 1.69 -8.37
C SER A 27 9.82 1.30 -9.44
N SER A 28 9.44 2.28 -10.27
CA SER A 28 8.61 2.09 -11.46
C SER A 28 9.16 2.89 -12.63
N VAL A 29 8.54 2.77 -13.81
CA VAL A 29 8.85 3.62 -14.98
C VAL A 29 8.68 5.11 -14.66
N GLY A 30 7.75 5.47 -13.76
CA GLY A 30 7.55 6.84 -13.28
C GLY A 30 8.57 7.30 -12.24
N GLY A 31 9.62 6.52 -11.95
CA GLY A 31 10.61 6.75 -10.91
C GLY A 31 10.23 6.16 -9.56
N LEU A 32 10.82 6.68 -8.48
CA LEU A 32 10.62 6.16 -7.13
C LEU A 32 9.23 6.51 -6.57
N SER A 33 8.57 5.52 -5.96
CA SER A 33 7.24 5.69 -5.39
C SER A 33 6.99 4.77 -4.19
N THR A 34 6.06 5.20 -3.35
CA THR A 34 5.48 4.43 -2.25
C THR A 34 4.00 4.22 -2.56
N LYS A 35 3.40 3.16 -2.05
CA LYS A 35 1.96 2.95 -2.14
C LYS A 35 1.34 2.89 -0.74
N ILE A 36 0.24 3.61 -0.58
CA ILE A 36 -0.62 3.56 0.60
C ILE A 36 -1.80 2.66 0.25
N HIS A 37 -1.93 1.54 0.95
CA HIS A 37 -3.09 0.65 0.88
C HIS A 37 -4.04 1.00 2.01
N ALA A 38 -5.24 1.49 1.68
CA ALA A 38 -6.25 1.88 2.65
C ALA A 38 -7.36 0.83 2.71
N LYS A 39 -7.53 0.23 3.89
CA LYS A 39 -8.70 -0.58 4.22
C LYS A 39 -9.78 0.33 4.78
N VAL A 40 -10.94 0.30 4.15
CA VAL A 40 -12.11 1.06 4.60
C VAL A 40 -13.31 0.13 4.82
N ASP A 41 -14.17 0.54 5.75
CA ASP A 41 -15.45 -0.14 6.01
C ASP A 41 -16.50 0.17 4.93
N SER A 42 -17.74 -0.27 5.16
CA SER A 42 -18.86 -0.07 4.23
C SER A 42 -19.34 1.39 4.14
N LEU A 43 -18.97 2.25 5.10
CA LEU A 43 -19.28 3.67 5.11
C LEU A 43 -18.13 4.52 4.56
N GLY A 44 -17.04 3.89 4.11
CA GLY A 44 -15.84 4.56 3.63
C GLY A 44 -14.97 5.12 4.76
N GLN A 45 -15.18 4.69 6.00
CA GLN A 45 -14.33 5.08 7.12
C GLN A 45 -13.04 4.28 7.09
N LEU A 46 -11.92 4.97 7.34
CA LEU A 46 -10.61 4.34 7.39
C LEU A 46 -10.50 3.40 8.59
N VAL A 47 -10.17 2.14 8.32
CA VAL A 47 -9.96 1.11 9.33
C VAL A 47 -8.47 0.84 9.53
N ASN A 48 -7.72 0.73 8.43
CA ASN A 48 -6.30 0.43 8.49
C ASN A 48 -5.54 1.00 7.27
N ILE A 49 -4.25 1.26 7.45
CA ILE A 49 -3.32 1.63 6.38
C ILE A 49 -2.11 0.69 6.43
N LEU A 50 -1.71 0.20 5.27
CA LEU A 50 -0.40 -0.42 5.06
C LEU A 50 0.39 0.37 4.02
N ILE A 51 1.69 0.58 4.27
CA ILE A 51 2.58 1.29 3.37
C ILE A 51 3.60 0.30 2.81
N THR A 52 3.73 0.28 1.48
CA THR A 52 4.65 -0.63 0.76
C THR A 52 5.41 0.08 -0.35
N PRO A 53 6.44 -0.55 -0.93
CA PRO A 53 7.00 -0.10 -2.21
C PRO A 53 5.91 0.10 -3.27
N GLY A 54 6.06 1.13 -4.09
CA GLY A 54 5.00 1.63 -4.99
C GLY A 54 4.46 0.62 -6.01
N GLN A 55 5.24 -0.39 -6.39
CA GLN A 55 4.86 -1.43 -7.34
C GLN A 55 4.07 -2.59 -6.73
N VAL A 56 3.92 -2.65 -5.40
CA VAL A 56 3.21 -3.73 -4.72
C VAL A 56 1.70 -3.61 -5.00
N HIS A 57 1.07 -4.71 -5.37
CA HIS A 57 -0.36 -4.78 -5.65
C HIS A 57 -1.17 -5.10 -4.39
N GLU A 58 -2.41 -4.65 -4.34
CA GLU A 58 -3.34 -4.82 -3.22
C GLU A 58 -3.56 -6.32 -2.94
N SER A 59 -3.59 -7.15 -4.00
CA SER A 59 -3.71 -8.61 -3.89
C SER A 59 -2.54 -9.28 -3.13
N GLN A 60 -1.35 -8.68 -3.13
CA GLN A 60 -0.19 -9.19 -2.40
C GLN A 60 -0.27 -8.91 -0.89
N VAL A 61 -1.00 -7.85 -0.52
CA VAL A 61 -1.10 -7.40 0.88
C VAL A 61 -2.47 -7.65 1.49
N ALA A 62 -3.47 -8.06 0.71
CA ALA A 62 -4.84 -8.25 1.16
C ALA A 62 -4.93 -9.12 2.42
N HIS A 63 -4.15 -10.21 2.46
CA HIS A 63 -4.10 -11.09 3.63
C HIS A 63 -3.49 -10.39 4.86
N GLU A 64 -2.42 -9.61 4.68
CA GLU A 64 -1.75 -8.89 5.77
C GLU A 64 -2.67 -7.78 6.34
N VAL A 65 -3.32 -7.04 5.47
CA VAL A 65 -4.23 -5.94 5.84
C VAL A 65 -5.50 -6.44 6.55
N TRP A 66 -5.98 -7.63 6.20
CA TRP A 66 -7.13 -8.25 6.88
C TRP A 66 -6.74 -9.03 8.13
N ALA A 67 -5.49 -9.49 8.25
CA ALA A 67 -4.96 -10.33 9.32
C ALA A 67 -5.82 -11.58 9.61
N HIS A 68 -6.94 -11.41 10.31
CA HIS A 68 -7.91 -12.44 10.68
C HIS A 68 -9.38 -11.96 10.71
N GLU A 69 -9.67 -10.76 10.20
CA GLU A 69 -11.03 -10.24 10.18
C GLU A 69 -11.87 -10.92 9.08
N SER A 70 -13.12 -11.26 9.42
CA SER A 70 -14.09 -11.74 8.45
C SER A 70 -14.80 -10.58 7.76
N CYS A 71 -14.98 -10.65 6.45
CA CYS A 71 -15.92 -9.79 5.72
C CYS A 71 -16.80 -10.66 4.82
N GLU A 72 -18.05 -10.25 4.67
CA GLU A 72 -18.99 -10.93 3.77
C GLU A 72 -18.67 -10.63 2.31
N PHE A 73 -18.22 -9.39 2.04
CA PHE A 73 -17.83 -8.92 0.72
C PHE A 73 -16.49 -8.19 0.76
N PHE A 74 -15.60 -8.58 -0.15
CA PHE A 74 -14.30 -7.95 -0.36
C PHE A 74 -14.24 -7.29 -1.74
N LEU A 75 -14.01 -5.99 -1.75
CA LEU A 75 -13.81 -5.20 -2.96
C LEU A 75 -12.38 -4.68 -2.97
N ALA A 76 -11.64 -5.00 -4.03
CA ALA A 76 -10.29 -4.52 -4.28
C ALA A 76 -9.97 -4.59 -5.77
N ASP A 77 -8.95 -3.85 -6.18
CA ASP A 77 -8.45 -3.90 -7.54
C ASP A 77 -7.79 -5.25 -7.83
N LYS A 78 -8.05 -5.74 -9.04
CA LYS A 78 -7.45 -6.97 -9.58
C LYS A 78 -6.19 -6.59 -10.36
N ALA A 79 -5.10 -7.34 -10.12
CA ALA A 79 -3.86 -7.26 -10.89
C ALA A 79 -4.01 -7.80 -12.33
#